data_AF-A0A838VEH1-F1
#
_entry.id   AF-A0A838VEH1-F1
#
_cell.length_a   1.000
_cell.length_b   1.000
_cell.length_c   1.000
_cell.angle_alpha   90.00
_cell.angle_beta   90.00
_cell.angle_gamma   90.00
#
_symmetry.space_group_name_H-M   'P 1'
#
loop_
_entity.id
_entity.type
_entity.pdbx_description
1 polymer ?
#
loop_
_entity_poly.entity_id
_entity_poly.type
_entity_poly.pdbx_seq_one_letter_code
_entity_poly.pdbx_strand_id
1 'polypeptide(L)'
;PFDRPPRAAGETSNNYRTLFSFALSGLAGSSRSLLRLPLVLAIYLVLITMLLLIATIVRLALHGYSPLLTGLTIGLGLFSLLLMFVGLIGDQLRILVERSRNVPLVIEDERINFSEARMRPADRTFVAPRNAQ
;
A
#
# COMPACT_ATOMS: atom_id res chain seq x y z
N PRO A 1 17.75 1.39 -31.85
CA PRO A 1 17.65 -0.08 -31.66
C PRO A 1 19.04 -0.70 -31.76
N PHE A 2 19.47 -1.46 -30.76
CA PHE A 2 20.75 -2.17 -30.79
C PHE A 2 20.50 -3.58 -31.33
N ASP A 3 21.16 -3.95 -32.42
CA ASP A 3 21.01 -5.28 -33.01
C ASP A 3 21.83 -6.27 -32.18
N ARG A 4 21.15 -7.06 -31.37
CA ARG A 4 21.77 -8.01 -30.44
C ARG A 4 21.74 -9.41 -31.07
N PRO A 5 22.88 -10.11 -31.14
CA PRO A 5 22.89 -11.49 -31.63
C PRO A 5 21.98 -12.39 -30.78
N PRO A 6 21.36 -13.41 -31.39
CA PRO A 6 20.47 -14.34 -30.69
C PRO A 6 21.20 -15.05 -29.54
N ARG A 7 20.48 -15.34 -28.46
CA ARG A 7 21.05 -15.95 -27.25
C ARG A 7 21.65 -17.32 -27.60
N ALA A 8 22.89 -17.56 -27.19
CA ALA A 8 23.61 -18.81 -27.48
C ALA A 8 23.03 -20.04 -26.75
N ALA A 9 22.34 -19.85 -25.62
CA ALA A 9 21.61 -20.88 -24.88
C ALA A 9 20.66 -20.26 -23.84
N GLY A 10 19.69 -21.06 -23.36
CA GLY A 10 18.80 -20.76 -22.23
C GLY A 10 17.37 -20.37 -22.64
N GLU A 11 16.41 -21.25 -22.33
CA GLU A 11 14.98 -20.95 -22.36
C GLU A 11 14.62 -19.98 -21.22
N THR A 12 13.67 -19.07 -21.45
CA THR A 12 13.19 -18.16 -20.40
C THR A 12 12.45 -18.98 -19.33
N SER A 13 13.02 -19.05 -18.12
CA SER A 13 12.38 -19.69 -16.96
C SER A 13 11.20 -18.88 -16.39
N ASN A 14 10.95 -17.66 -16.89
CA ASN A 14 9.84 -16.83 -16.44
C ASN A 14 8.52 -17.31 -17.04
N ASN A 15 7.80 -18.13 -16.29
CA ASN A 15 6.40 -18.46 -16.54
C ASN A 15 5.50 -17.28 -16.16
N TYR A 16 4.25 -17.26 -16.67
CA TYR A 16 3.21 -16.30 -16.34
C TYR A 16 3.02 -16.12 -14.82
N ARG A 17 3.08 -17.22 -14.05
CA ARG A 17 2.95 -17.18 -12.58
C ARG A 17 4.09 -16.38 -11.92
N THR A 18 5.32 -16.53 -12.41
CA THR A 18 6.51 -15.84 -11.89
C THR A 18 6.46 -14.35 -12.23
N LEU A 19 5.99 -14.02 -13.44
CA LEU A 19 5.80 -12.63 -13.85
C LEU A 19 4.68 -11.94 -13.05
N PHE A 20 3.58 -12.65 -12.77
CA PHE A 20 2.48 -12.14 -11.97
C PHE A 20 2.88 -11.92 -10.51
N SER A 21 3.62 -12.84 -9.90
CA SER A 21 4.13 -12.66 -8.53
C SER A 21 5.12 -11.51 -8.43
N PHE A 22 5.99 -11.35 -9.44
CA PHE A 22 6.91 -10.21 -9.54
C PHE A 22 6.15 -8.88 -9.60
N ALA A 23 5.09 -8.79 -10.41
CA ALA A 23 4.25 -7.59 -10.51
C ALA A 23 3.55 -7.26 -9.18
N LEU A 24 3.00 -8.26 -8.49
CA LEU A 24 2.38 -8.08 -7.17
C LEU A 24 3.38 -7.57 -6.12
N SER A 25 4.59 -8.13 -6.11
CA SER A 25 5.66 -7.66 -5.22
C SER A 25 6.05 -6.21 -5.51
N GLY A 26 6.11 -5.81 -6.77
CA GLY A 26 6.33 -4.42 -7.17
C GLY A 26 5.21 -3.47 -6.72
N LEU A 27 3.96 -3.89 -6.89
CA LEU A 27 2.77 -3.15 -6.43
C LEU A 27 2.78 -2.96 -4.90
N ALA A 28 3.12 -4.01 -4.16
CA ALA A 28 3.20 -3.98 -2.70
C ALA A 28 4.36 -3.12 -2.17
N GLY A 29 5.52 -3.14 -2.85
CA GLY A 29 6.72 -2.44 -2.39
C GLY A 29 6.78 -0.94 -2.73
N SER A 30 6.13 -0.52 -3.84
CA SER A 30 6.26 0.86 -4.37
C SER A 30 5.03 1.73 -4.12
N SER A 31 3.83 1.14 -4.02
CA SER A 31 2.60 1.92 -4.12
C SER A 31 2.13 2.48 -2.78
N ARG A 32 2.73 3.61 -2.37
CA ARG A 32 2.28 4.40 -1.20
C ARG A 32 0.80 4.80 -1.29
N SER A 33 0.28 4.94 -2.51
CA SER A 33 -1.11 5.31 -2.77
C SER A 33 -2.09 4.13 -2.68
N LEU A 34 -1.62 2.89 -2.79
CA LEU A 34 -2.50 1.71 -2.80
C LEU A 34 -3.23 1.53 -1.47
N LEU A 35 -2.56 1.82 -0.36
CA LEU A 35 -3.15 1.72 0.98
C LEU A 35 -4.27 2.75 1.22
N ARG A 36 -4.32 3.82 0.41
CA ARG A 36 -5.37 4.85 0.48
C ARG A 36 -6.56 4.58 -0.45
N LEU A 37 -6.43 3.62 -1.36
CA LEU A 37 -7.46 3.30 -2.34
C LEU A 37 -8.79 2.84 -1.69
N PRO A 38 -8.79 2.01 -0.61
CA PRO A 38 -10.03 1.66 0.10
C PRO A 38 -10.73 2.86 0.75
N LEU A 39 -9.98 3.85 1.24
CA LEU A 39 -10.52 5.09 1.81
C LEU A 39 -11.26 5.92 0.76
N VAL A 40 -10.66 6.06 -0.43
CA VAL A 40 -11.29 6.78 -1.55
C VAL A 40 -12.55 6.05 -2.02
N LEU A 41 -12.49 4.73 -2.17
CA LEU A 41 -13.67 3.91 -2.52
C LEU A 41 -14.77 4.00 -1.46
N ALA A 42 -14.42 3.99 -0.18
CA ALA A 42 -15.36 4.13 0.91
C ALA A 42 -16.12 5.45 0.84
N ILE A 43 -15.46 6.57 0.51
CA ILE A 43 -16.15 7.88 0.36
C ILE A 43 -17.23 7.80 -0.72
N TYR A 44 -16.94 7.22 -1.88
CA TYR A 44 -17.94 7.06 -2.94
C TYR A 44 -19.08 6.12 -2.53
N LEU A 45 -18.78 5.02 -1.85
CA LEU A 45 -19.78 4.08 -1.37
C LEU A 45 -20.66 4.67 -0.26
N VAL A 46 -20.11 5.51 0.63
CA VAL A 46 -20.90 6.28 1.61
C VAL A 46 -21.90 7.19 0.88
N LEU A 47 -21.49 7.87 -0.18
CA LEU A 47 -22.39 8.74 -0.93
C LEU A 47 -23.54 7.94 -1.59
N ILE A 48 -23.22 6.79 -2.19
CA ILE A 48 -24.23 5.90 -2.79
C ILE A 48 -25.18 5.35 -1.71
N THR A 49 -24.64 4.92 -0.56
CA THR A 49 -25.46 4.40 0.54
C THR A 49 -26.36 5.46 1.16
N MET A 50 -25.92 6.72 1.19
CA MET A 50 -26.75 7.84 1.63
C MET A 50 -27.96 8.04 0.70
N LEU A 51 -27.76 7.96 -0.63
CA LEU A 51 -28.85 7.98 -1.61
C LEU A 51 -29.81 6.79 -1.45
N LEU A 52 -29.27 5.58 -1.25
CA LEU A 52 -30.07 4.39 -0.99
C LEU A 52 -30.86 4.47 0.32
N LEU A 53 -30.29 5.10 1.35
CA LEU A 53 -30.96 5.34 2.62
C LEU A 53 -32.17 6.25 2.43
N ILE A 54 -32.02 7.36 1.70
CA ILE A 54 -33.14 8.26 1.35
C ILE A 54 -34.20 7.47 0.58
N ALA A 55 -33.81 6.70 -0.44
CA ALA A 55 -34.74 5.88 -1.22
C ALA A 55 -35.48 4.85 -0.36
N THR A 56 -34.79 4.25 0.62
CA THR A 56 -35.37 3.29 1.57
C THR A 56 -36.40 3.95 2.46
N ILE A 57 -36.11 5.13 3.00
CA ILE A 57 -37.03 5.91 3.84
C ILE A 57 -38.27 6.31 3.05
N VAL A 58 -38.10 6.83 1.83
CA VAL A 58 -39.22 7.20 0.95
C VAL A 58 -40.07 5.98 0.60
N ARG A 59 -39.43 4.84 0.26
CA ARG A 59 -40.13 3.58 -0.02
C ARG A 59 -40.94 3.11 1.18
N LEU A 60 -40.36 3.19 2.39
CA LEU A 60 -41.00 2.81 3.64
C LEU A 60 -42.23 3.68 3.92
N ALA A 61 -42.12 5.00 3.73
CA ALA A 61 -43.22 5.94 3.98
C ALA A 61 -44.38 5.79 3.00
N LEU A 62 -44.10 5.58 1.70
CA LEU A 62 -45.13 5.59 0.66
C LEU A 62 -45.72 4.21 0.36
N HIS A 63 -44.91 3.16 0.45
CA HIS A 63 -45.27 1.82 -0.06
C HIS A 63 -44.95 0.71 0.96
N GLY A 64 -44.58 1.06 2.19
CA GLY A 64 -44.22 0.12 3.23
C GLY A 64 -42.82 -0.50 3.08
N TYR A 65 -42.52 -1.43 3.99
CA TYR A 65 -41.20 -2.05 4.12
C TYR A 65 -40.81 -2.87 2.88
N SER A 66 -39.58 -2.69 2.42
CA SER A 66 -38.97 -3.51 1.37
C SER A 66 -37.73 -4.22 1.93
N PRO A 67 -37.76 -5.56 2.10
CA PRO A 67 -36.62 -6.32 2.61
C PRO A 67 -35.38 -6.19 1.71
N LEU A 68 -35.56 -6.23 0.39
CA LEU A 68 -34.46 -6.17 -0.57
C LEU A 68 -33.75 -4.82 -0.52
N LEU A 69 -34.50 -3.72 -0.59
CA LEU A 69 -33.93 -2.37 -0.60
C LEU A 69 -33.25 -2.05 0.74
N THR A 70 -33.88 -2.46 1.85
CA THR A 70 -33.32 -2.27 3.19
C THR A 70 -32.05 -3.10 3.37
N GLY A 71 -32.07 -4.37 2.96
CA GLY A 71 -30.91 -5.26 3.00
C GLY A 71 -29.74 -4.75 2.16
N LEU A 72 -30.02 -4.24 0.95
CA LEU A 72 -28.99 -3.63 0.09
C LEU A 72 -28.38 -2.39 0.74
N THR A 73 -29.22 -1.50 1.30
CA THR A 73 -28.76 -0.28 1.95
C THR A 73 -27.87 -0.57 3.16
N ILE A 74 -28.30 -1.48 4.02
CA ILE A 74 -27.52 -1.89 5.20
C ILE A 74 -26.25 -2.61 4.77
N GLY A 75 -26.34 -3.56 3.85
CA GLY A 75 -25.21 -4.35 3.38
C GLY A 75 -24.14 -3.48 2.73
N LEU A 76 -24.53 -2.58 1.84
CA LEU A 76 -23.61 -1.64 1.20
C LEU A 76 -23.05 -0.62 2.21
N GLY A 77 -23.85 -0.20 3.20
CA GLY A 77 -23.41 0.68 4.29
C GLY A 77 -22.33 0.03 5.16
N LEU A 78 -22.55 -1.21 5.58
CA LEU A 78 -21.57 -2.00 6.33
C LEU A 78 -20.31 -2.25 5.51
N PHE A 79 -20.45 -2.57 4.21
CA PHE A 79 -19.31 -2.76 3.33
C PHE A 79 -18.47 -1.50 3.18
N SER A 80 -19.11 -0.34 3.03
CA SER A 80 -18.45 0.96 2.97
C SER A 80 -17.69 1.28 4.27
N LEU A 81 -18.30 0.98 5.42
CA LEU A 81 -17.68 1.14 6.73
C LEU A 81 -16.44 0.24 6.89
N LEU A 82 -16.53 -1.02 6.45
CA LEU A 82 -15.39 -1.96 6.44
C LEU A 82 -14.24 -1.44 5.58
N LEU A 83 -14.52 -0.95 4.37
CA LEU A 83 -13.50 -0.37 3.50
C LEU A 83 -12.83 0.87 4.11
N MET A 84 -13.61 1.70 4.81
CA MET A 84 -13.07 2.85 5.54
C MET A 84 -12.09 2.41 6.63
N PHE A 85 -12.46 1.41 7.44
CA PHE A 85 -11.57 0.88 8.48
C PHE A 85 -10.32 0.22 7.90
N VAL A 86 -10.45 -0.59 6.84
CA VAL A 86 -9.31 -1.21 6.15
C VAL A 86 -8.36 -0.14 5.60
N GLY A 87 -8.89 0.91 4.97
CA GLY A 87 -8.08 2.02 4.48
C GLY A 87 -7.36 2.77 5.62
N LEU A 88 -8.06 3.04 6.72
CA LEU A 88 -7.47 3.72 7.88
C LEU A 88 -6.34 2.89 8.50
N ILE A 89 -6.59 1.59 8.73
CA ILE A 89 -5.59 0.64 9.22
C ILE A 89 -4.39 0.60 8.27
N GLY A 90 -4.62 0.56 6.96
CA GLY A 90 -3.55 0.60 5.96
C GLY A 90 -2.67 1.85 6.09
N ASP A 91 -3.26 3.04 6.17
CA ASP A 91 -2.48 4.27 6.32
C ASP A 91 -1.69 4.31 7.64
N GLN A 92 -2.27 3.80 8.74
CA GLN A 92 -1.56 3.69 10.02
C GLN A 92 -0.42 2.66 9.99
N LEU A 93 -0.65 1.48 9.39
CA LEU A 93 0.39 0.46 9.20
C LEU A 93 1.55 0.98 8.37
N ARG A 94 1.28 1.82 7.35
CA ARG A 94 2.35 2.47 6.57
C ARG A 94 3.25 3.31 7.47
N ILE A 95 2.65 4.20 8.27
CA ILE A 95 3.40 5.08 9.18
C ILE A 95 4.20 4.25 10.19
N LEU A 96 3.62 3.16 10.69
CA LEU A 96 4.30 2.25 11.61
C LEU A 96 5.53 1.60 10.97
N VAL A 97 5.40 1.07 9.75
CA VAL A 97 6.51 0.46 9.01
C VAL A 97 7.60 1.48 8.66
N GLU A 98 7.22 2.70 8.28
CA GLU A 98 8.17 3.77 7.99
C GLU A 98 8.96 4.19 9.24
N ARG A 99 8.33 4.19 10.42
CA ARG A 99 8.98 4.50 11.69
C ARG A 99 9.81 3.36 12.26
N SER A 100 9.40 2.11 12.06
CA SER A 100 10.12 0.93 12.54
C SER A 100 11.31 0.57 11.66
N ARG A 101 11.35 1.07 10.42
CA ARG A 101 12.49 0.96 9.51
C ARG A 101 13.72 1.66 10.11
N ASN A 102 14.56 0.89 10.76
CA ASN A 102 15.89 1.30 11.20
C ASN A 102 16.91 1.18 10.05
N VAL A 103 16.60 1.83 8.92
CA VAL A 103 17.48 1.83 7.75
C VAL A 103 18.32 3.11 7.81
N PRO A 104 19.67 3.02 7.88
CA PRO A 104 20.51 4.19 7.93
C PRO A 104 20.34 5.02 6.66
N LEU A 105 20.34 6.35 6.79
CA LEU A 105 20.12 7.27 5.67
C LEU A 105 21.20 7.14 4.60
N VAL A 106 22.43 6.89 5.03
CA VAL A 106 23.62 6.69 4.20
C VAL A 106 24.43 5.56 4.83
N ILE A 107 25.09 4.75 4.02
CA ILE A 107 26.12 3.83 4.49
C ILE A 107 27.45 4.44 4.04
N GLU A 108 28.26 4.88 5.00
CA GLU A 108 29.56 5.51 4.74
C GLU A 108 30.65 4.46 4.84
N ASP A 109 31.50 4.35 3.82
CA ASP A 109 32.67 3.47 3.84
C ASP A 109 33.84 4.16 4.54
N GLU A 110 34.15 5.40 4.14
CA GLU A 110 35.19 6.25 4.74
C GLU A 110 34.85 7.75 4.68
N ARG A 111 35.41 8.54 5.61
CA ARG A 111 35.29 10.00 5.67
C ARG A 111 36.64 10.66 5.42
N ILE A 112 36.85 11.18 4.21
CA ILE A 112 38.05 11.95 3.85
C ILE A 112 37.82 13.46 3.97
N ASN A 113 38.83 14.22 4.41
CA ASN A 113 38.80 15.69 4.50
C ASN A 113 37.72 16.30 5.42
N PHE A 114 37.25 15.57 6.43
CA PHE A 114 36.36 16.12 7.45
C PHE A 114 37.15 16.63 8.67
N SER A 115 36.69 17.73 9.27
CA SER A 115 37.19 18.24 10.57
C SER A 115 37.10 17.16 11.65
N GLU A 116 38.03 17.11 12.63
CA GLU A 116 38.05 16.09 13.69
C GLU A 116 36.70 15.88 14.39
N ALA A 117 35.96 16.96 14.65
CA ALA A 117 34.62 16.92 15.25
C ALA A 117 33.56 16.15 14.42
N ARG A 118 33.85 15.82 13.15
CA ARG A 118 32.95 15.14 12.20
C ARG A 118 33.52 13.83 11.65
N MET A 119 34.61 13.32 12.21
CA MET A 119 35.22 12.05 11.77
C MET A 119 34.39 10.81 12.16
N ARG A 120 33.59 10.87 13.22
CA ARG A 120 32.69 9.76 13.59
C ARG A 120 31.32 9.91 12.91
N PRO A 121 30.75 8.83 12.36
CA PRO A 121 29.36 8.82 11.94
C PRO A 121 28.45 9.16 13.13
N ALA A 122 27.35 9.85 12.88
CA ALA A 122 26.30 9.95 13.89
C ALA A 122 25.78 8.54 14.20
N ASP A 123 25.43 8.25 15.47
CA ASP A 123 25.02 6.91 15.95
C ASP A 123 23.99 6.19 15.06
N ARG A 124 23.14 6.95 14.36
CA ARG A 124 22.08 6.44 13.46
C ARG A 124 22.58 5.96 12.09
N THR A 125 23.85 6.18 11.80
CA THR A 125 24.53 5.93 10.52
C THR A 125 25.65 4.91 10.68
N PHE A 126 25.99 4.56 11.92
CA PHE A 126 27.06 3.61 12.21
C PHE A 126 26.57 2.18 11.93
N VAL A 127 27.01 1.64 10.80
CA VAL A 127 26.88 0.22 10.47
C VAL A 127 28.26 -0.41 10.69
N ALA A 128 28.35 -1.40 11.59
CA ALA A 128 29.62 -2.08 11.83
C ALA A 128 30.10 -2.76 10.53
N PRO A 129 31.39 -2.62 10.15
CA PRO A 129 31.92 -3.24 8.95
C PRO A 129 31.82 -4.76 9.05
N ARG A 130 31.36 -5.40 7.96
CA ARG A 130 31.05 -6.84 7.91
C ARG A 130 32.30 -7.74 8.06
N ASN A 131 33.50 -7.16 8.03
CA ASN A 131 34.79 -7.86 8.02
C ASN A 131 35.58 -7.68 9.34
N ALA A 132 34.93 -7.32 10.45
CA ALA A 132 35.55 -7.20 11.76
C ALA A 132 35.48 -8.52 12.59
N GLN A 133 35.56 -9.67 11.93
CA GLN A 133 35.82 -11.00 12.53
C GLN A 133 37.05 -11.60 11.88
#